data_AF-A0A497NIK1-F1
#
_entry.id   AF-A0A497NIK1-F1
#
_cell.length_a   1.000
_cell.length_b   1.000
_cell.length_c   1.000
_cell.angle_alpha   90.00
_cell.angle_beta   90.00
_cell.angle_gamma   90.00
#
_symmetry.space_group_name_H-M   'P 1'
#
loop_
_entity.id
_entity.type
_entity.pdbx_description
1 polymer ?
#
loop_
_entity_poly.entity_id
_entity_poly.type
_entity_poly.pdbx_seq_one_letter_code
_entity_poly.pdbx_strand_id
1 'polypeptide(L)'
;MGFLNKLRGKKKKDKEVEAKKSLSDLELLCSDDPEVYEALRETMFLDPRKIEYSMEEALEKAKEAEKAKNYVNAIFWYRIAGGLAIYHGDVEKVKRY
;
A
#
# COMPACT_ATOMS: atom_id res chain seq x y z
N MET A 1 1.69 -19.32 -55.71
CA MET A 1 1.51 -18.46 -54.53
C MET A 1 0.94 -19.30 -53.39
N GLY A 2 1.51 -19.22 -52.18
CA GLY A 2 0.95 -19.95 -51.02
C GLY A 2 1.89 -20.13 -49.82
N PHE A 3 2.89 -19.27 -49.64
CA PHE A 3 3.86 -19.30 -48.53
C PHE A 3 3.29 -18.73 -47.22
N LEU A 4 2.07 -19.12 -46.82
CA LEU A 4 1.38 -18.50 -45.66
C LEU A 4 0.83 -19.48 -44.62
N ASN A 5 1.33 -20.73 -44.58
CA ASN A 5 0.90 -21.70 -43.55
C ASN A 5 1.96 -22.04 -42.48
N LYS A 6 3.06 -21.27 -42.35
CA LYS A 6 4.16 -21.61 -41.42
C LYS A 6 4.28 -20.72 -40.17
N LEU A 7 3.26 -19.92 -39.84
CA LEU A 7 3.30 -19.01 -38.67
C LEU A 7 2.14 -19.21 -37.69
N ARG A 8 1.70 -20.46 -37.49
CA ARG A 8 0.66 -20.81 -36.52
C ARG A 8 1.15 -21.70 -35.36
N GLY A 9 2.44 -21.61 -35.01
CA GLY A 9 3.08 -22.47 -33.99
C GLY A 9 3.76 -21.76 -32.80
N LYS A 10 3.86 -20.43 -32.77
CA LYS A 10 4.52 -19.68 -31.69
C LYS A 10 3.62 -18.57 -31.14
N LYS A 11 2.61 -18.91 -30.35
CA LYS A 11 1.87 -17.93 -29.52
C LYS A 11 1.41 -18.47 -28.16
N LYS A 12 1.81 -19.68 -27.76
CA LYS A 12 1.37 -20.28 -26.49
C LYS A 12 2.47 -20.57 -25.47
N LYS A 13 3.76 -20.37 -25.78
CA LYS A 13 4.85 -20.60 -24.81
C LYS A 13 5.41 -19.35 -24.15
N ASP A 14 5.19 -18.16 -24.71
CA ASP A 14 5.77 -16.93 -24.14
C ASP A 14 4.86 -16.26 -23.10
N LYS A 15 3.59 -16.68 -22.95
CA LYS A 15 2.67 -16.13 -21.93
C LYS A 15 2.84 -16.74 -20.54
N GLU A 16 3.46 -17.91 -20.41
CA GLU A 16 3.67 -18.56 -19.11
C GLU A 16 4.96 -18.12 -18.41
N VAL A 17 5.91 -17.53 -19.14
CA VAL A 17 7.24 -17.20 -18.60
C VAL A 17 7.28 -15.80 -17.96
N GLU A 18 6.39 -14.88 -18.34
CA GLU A 18 6.26 -13.57 -17.65
C GLU A 18 5.44 -13.63 -16.34
N ALA A 19 4.71 -14.72 -16.09
CA ALA A 19 3.81 -14.85 -14.94
C ALA A 19 4.49 -15.29 -13.63
N LYS A 20 5.82 -15.40 -13.60
CA LYS A 20 6.60 -15.68 -12.38
C LYS A 20 7.39 -14.47 -11.90
N LYS A 21 6.80 -13.28 -11.94
CA LYS A 21 7.09 -12.35 -10.83
C LYS A 21 6.43 -13.00 -9.62
N SER A 22 7.22 -13.68 -8.80
CA SER A 22 6.77 -14.20 -7.51
C SER A 22 6.04 -13.07 -6.79
N LEU A 23 4.77 -13.29 -6.45
CA LEU A 23 3.98 -12.34 -5.68
C LEU A 23 4.77 -11.96 -4.43
N SER A 24 4.73 -10.68 -4.06
CA SER A 24 5.30 -10.23 -2.80
C SER A 24 4.53 -10.82 -1.62
N ASP A 25 5.15 -10.84 -0.44
CA ASP A 25 4.51 -11.38 0.76
C ASP A 25 3.18 -10.67 1.09
N LEU A 26 3.08 -9.36 0.81
CA LEU A 26 1.85 -8.60 1.00
C LEU A 26 0.76 -8.99 -0.03
N GLU A 27 1.13 -9.21 -1.28
CA GLU A 27 0.21 -9.68 -2.33
C GLU A 27 -0.28 -11.11 -2.05
N LEU A 28 0.58 -11.96 -1.50
CA LEU A 28 0.20 -13.30 -1.05
C LEU A 28 -0.73 -13.24 0.17
N LEU A 29 -0.45 -12.35 1.14
CA LEU A 29 -1.29 -12.17 2.32
C LEU A 29 -2.70 -11.68 1.96
N CYS A 30 -2.80 -10.86 0.92
CA CYS A 30 -4.06 -10.25 0.47
C CYS A 30 -4.66 -10.96 -0.76
N SER A 31 -4.27 -12.20 -1.04
CA SER A 31 -4.70 -12.90 -2.27
C SER A 31 -6.21 -13.07 -2.38
N ASP A 32 -6.89 -13.14 -1.23
CA ASP A 32 -8.32 -13.38 -1.12
C ASP A 32 -9.14 -12.08 -1.29
N ASP A 33 -8.51 -10.93 -1.10
CA ASP A 33 -9.14 -9.61 -1.16
C ASP A 33 -8.21 -8.56 -1.80
N PRO A 34 -8.36 -8.32 -3.11
CA PRO A 34 -7.58 -7.32 -3.84
C PRO A 34 -7.80 -5.89 -3.35
N GLU A 35 -8.98 -5.55 -2.81
CA GLU A 35 -9.28 -4.20 -2.30
C GLU A 35 -8.47 -3.93 -1.03
N VAL A 36 -8.32 -4.95 -0.17
CA VAL A 36 -7.46 -4.88 1.01
C VAL A 36 -6.00 -4.70 0.63
N TYR A 37 -5.52 -5.37 -0.44
CA TYR A 37 -4.16 -5.16 -0.95
C TYR A 37 -3.94 -3.70 -1.35
N GLU A 38 -4.84 -3.13 -2.17
CA GLU A 38 -4.72 -1.76 -2.65
C GLU A 38 -4.72 -0.76 -1.48
N ALA A 39 -5.64 -0.93 -0.54
CA ALA A 39 -5.72 -0.09 0.66
C ALA A 39 -4.44 -0.17 1.51
N LEU A 40 -3.95 -1.37 1.81
CA LEU A 40 -2.73 -1.55 2.63
C LEU A 40 -1.48 -1.05 1.92
N ARG A 41 -1.40 -1.22 0.60
CA ARG A 41 -0.27 -0.73 -0.20
C ARG A 41 -0.13 0.79 -0.13
N GLU A 42 -1.24 1.52 -0.04
CA GLU A 42 -1.23 2.98 0.03
C GLU A 42 -1.08 3.54 1.46
N THR A 43 -1.52 2.77 2.46
CA THR A 43 -1.66 3.25 3.85
C THR A 43 -0.61 2.71 4.81
N MET A 44 -0.09 1.51 4.59
CA MET A 44 0.84 0.86 5.50
C MET A 44 2.28 1.35 5.29
N PHE A 45 3.02 1.54 6.37
CA PHE A 45 4.46 1.77 6.29
C PHE A 45 5.21 0.48 5.96
N LEU A 46 6.21 0.59 5.08
CA LEU A 46 7.12 -0.51 4.77
C LEU A 46 7.92 -0.98 6.00
N ASP A 47 8.36 -0.03 6.84
CA ASP A 47 9.01 -0.34 8.13
C ASP A 47 8.61 0.71 9.19
N PRO A 48 7.51 0.48 9.92
CA PRO A 48 7.00 1.40 10.95
C PRO A 48 8.04 1.74 12.03
N ARG A 49 9.02 0.87 12.29
CA ARG A 49 10.04 1.05 13.34
C ARG A 49 11.09 2.12 13.00
N LYS A 50 11.14 2.56 11.74
CA LYS A 50 12.00 3.66 11.30
C LYS A 50 11.35 5.02 11.46
N ILE A 51 10.07 5.07 11.84
CA ILE A 51 9.39 6.32 12.16
C ILE A 51 9.87 6.77 13.54
N GLU A 52 10.51 7.93 13.59
CA GLU A 52 11.09 8.48 14.82
C GLU A 52 10.03 9.00 15.81
N TYR A 53 8.81 9.23 15.33
CA TYR A 53 7.71 9.80 16.10
C TYR A 53 6.82 8.71 16.66
N SER A 54 6.33 8.91 17.89
CA SER A 54 5.21 8.12 18.40
C SER A 54 3.91 8.49 17.70
N MET A 55 2.92 7.60 17.79
CA MET A 55 1.59 7.85 17.26
C MET A 55 0.93 9.06 17.95
N GLU A 56 1.15 9.21 19.26
CA GLU A 56 0.65 10.32 20.06
C GLU A 56 1.29 11.66 19.64
N GLU A 57 2.60 11.69 19.45
CA GLU A 57 3.32 12.89 18.96
C GLU A 57 2.85 13.30 17.56
N ALA A 58 2.67 12.34 16.66
CA ALA A 58 2.14 12.61 15.33
C ALA A 58 0.73 13.21 15.40
N LEU A 59 -0.13 12.69 16.28
CA LEU A 59 -1.48 13.20 16.48
C LEU A 59 -1.50 14.63 17.04
N GLU A 60 -0.63 14.95 18.01
CA GLU A 60 -0.54 16.31 18.55
C GLU A 60 -0.13 17.30 17.47
N LYS A 61 0.91 16.99 16.68
CA LYS A 61 1.36 17.81 15.56
C LYS A 61 0.28 17.98 14.48
N ALA A 62 -0.51 16.94 14.21
CA ALA A 62 -1.63 17.02 13.28
C ALA A 62 -2.67 18.07 13.75
N LYS A 63 -3.08 17.98 15.02
CA LYS A 63 -4.04 18.91 15.63
C LYS A 63 -3.52 20.34 15.69
N GLU A 64 -2.22 20.53 15.97
CA GLU A 64 -1.59 21.84 15.95
C GLU A 64 -1.59 22.46 14.55
N ALA A 65 -1.23 21.68 13.53
CA ALA A 65 -1.26 22.11 12.14
C ALA A 65 -2.69 22.46 11.68
N GLU A 66 -3.68 21.68 12.12
CA GLU A 66 -5.10 21.94 11.84
C GLU A 66 -5.59 23.25 12.49
N LYS A 67 -5.25 23.49 13.77
CA LYS A 67 -5.53 24.76 14.46
C LYS A 67 -4.88 25.95 13.76
N ALA A 68 -3.67 25.76 13.22
CA ALA A 68 -2.96 26.76 12.43
C ALA A 68 -3.50 26.89 10.99
N LYS A 69 -4.54 26.15 10.61
CA LYS A 69 -5.11 26.06 9.25
C LYS A 69 -4.10 25.62 8.18
N ASN A 70 -3.03 24.95 8.60
CA ASN A 70 -2.05 24.33 7.71
C ASN A 70 -2.48 22.88 7.41
N TYR A 71 -3.46 22.75 6.52
CA TYR A 71 -4.09 21.46 6.22
C TYR A 71 -3.12 20.46 5.57
N VAL A 72 -2.15 20.92 4.79
CA VAL A 72 -1.14 20.06 4.16
C VAL A 72 -0.33 19.34 5.24
N ASN A 73 0.14 20.07 6.25
CA ASN A 73 0.86 19.47 7.37
C ASN A 73 -0.07 18.62 8.25
N ALA A 74 -1.32 19.04 8.46
CA ALA A 74 -2.27 18.25 9.24
C ALA A 74 -2.49 16.85 8.60
N ILE A 75 -2.73 16.80 7.29
CA ILE A 75 -2.91 15.55 6.54
C ILE A 75 -1.65 14.68 6.63
N PHE A 76 -0.46 15.27 6.48
CA PHE A 76 0.79 14.54 6.60
C PHE A 76 0.94 13.85 7.97
N TRP A 77 0.66 14.59 9.05
CA TRP A 77 0.77 14.05 10.40
C TRP A 77 -0.32 13.03 10.74
N TYR A 78 -1.56 13.24 10.27
CA TYR A 78 -2.63 12.24 10.42
C TYR A 78 -2.30 10.93 9.69
N ARG A 79 -1.68 10.99 8.51
CA ARG A 79 -1.20 9.77 7.82
C ARG A 79 -0.13 9.03 8.61
N ILE A 80 0.75 9.75 9.31
CA ILE A 80 1.73 9.14 10.21
C ILE A 80 1.03 8.45 11.38
N ALA A 81 0.11 9.14 12.05
CA ALA A 81 -0.63 8.56 13.17
C ALA A 81 -1.47 7.33 12.73
N GLY A 82 -2.19 7.42 11.62
CA GLY A 82 -2.99 6.33 11.06
C GLY A 82 -2.16 5.13 10.62
N GLY A 83 -1.04 5.34 9.92
CA GLY A 83 -0.14 4.26 9.52
C GLY A 83 0.52 3.55 10.70
N LEU A 84 0.84 4.27 11.78
CA LEU A 84 1.31 3.67 13.04
C LEU A 84 0.18 2.91 13.75
N ALA A 85 -1.05 3.42 13.70
CA ALA A 85 -2.22 2.73 14.27
C ALA A 85 -2.48 1.39 13.56
N ILE A 86 -2.30 1.32 12.23
CA ILE A 86 -2.35 0.06 11.46
C ILE A 86 -1.30 -0.92 11.99
N TYR A 87 -0.06 -0.47 12.18
CA TYR A 87 1.02 -1.31 12.70
C TYR A 87 0.73 -1.86 14.12
N HIS A 88 0.13 -1.04 14.97
CA HIS A 88 -0.25 -1.45 16.33
C HIS A 88 -1.55 -2.29 16.38
N GLY A 89 -2.28 -2.41 15.27
CA GLY A 89 -3.59 -3.08 15.25
C GLY A 89 -4.69 -2.33 15.99
N ASP A 90 -4.54 -1.01 16.19
CA ASP A 90 -5.49 -0.18 16.93
C ASP A 90 -6.62 0.31 16.01
N VAL A 91 -7.64 -0.55 15.83
CA VAL A 91 -8.76 -0.31 14.91
C VAL A 91 -9.52 0.98 15.21
N GLU A 92 -9.64 1.36 16.48
CA GLU A 92 -10.35 2.59 16.87
C GLU A 92 -9.60 3.83 16.39
N LYS A 93 -8.27 3.83 16.54
CA LYS A 93 -7.44 4.95 16.08
C LYS A 93 -7.33 5.02 14.57
N VAL A 94 -7.26 3.88 13.87
CA VAL A 94 -7.29 3.85 12.39
C VAL A 94 -8.57 4.46 11.83
N LYS A 95 -9.73 4.25 12.48
CA LYS A 95 -10.99 4.87 12.03
C LYS A 95 -11.07 6.36 12.30
N ARG A 96 -10.23 6.86 13.21
CA ARG A 96 -10.29 8.24 13.71
C ARG A 96 -9.35 9.18 12.96
N TYR A 97 -8.24 8.68 12.42
CA TYR A 97 -7.15 9.46 11.80
C TYR A 97 -7.04 9.13 10.32
#